data_AF-A0A9E3U9W3-F1
#
_entry.id   AF-A0A9E3U9W3-F1
#
_cell.length_a   1.000
_cell.length_b   1.000
_cell.length_c   1.000
_cell.angle_alpha   90.00
_cell.angle_beta   90.00
_cell.angle_gamma   90.00
#
_symmetry.space_group_name_H-M   'P 1'
#
loop_
_entity.id
_entity.type
_entity.pdbx_description
1 polymer ?
#
loop_
_entity_poly.entity_id
_entity_poly.type
_entity_poly.pdbx_seq_one_letter_code
_entity_poly.pdbx_strand_id
1 'polypeptide(L)'
;MRSTLRLCAALVVLSAFAYACGVANESALSDFGGEGTGARGDAAPNEGPSAGASPTDLAPVDNAVILVHAAKALPFRLCFENELDRRPLPDADLMPESNVVGVEVGSAVRLGPLRGAPGMIFVIDEFALRFPTSEQPSCQKALSRPEPIPYAIRLPPGPQNTAADKDLSKGVHLLVLTGCTGNTALNTYSQAECGSDWTPAAGNLAIKEIELTGANRASPSTLPAQIVNLSQPLESARAGRTLSITFGDLLAQGAKHEDVASGPPLYGEASPKEPATLTYTPEDLPSYDSLGFRVQLQPPGGGAAETVLEQSLARVQNLSAPRDLPTSYFAAASNYALLLLGDPAPTFRDGGADDDPRRKLHLLAVPVINPKGSGAGDAGADAP
;
A
#
# COMPACT_ATOMS: atom_id res chain seq x y z
N MET A 1 6.08 -53.99 -40.00
CA MET A 1 4.82 -54.55 -39.45
C MET A 1 4.08 -53.44 -38.76
N ARG A 2 2.87 -53.14 -39.26
CA ARG A 2 2.00 -52.05 -38.81
C ARG A 2 1.34 -52.47 -37.49
N SER A 3 1.40 -51.64 -36.46
CA SER A 3 0.52 -51.75 -35.29
C SER A 3 -0.21 -50.41 -35.09
N THR A 4 -1.46 -50.44 -35.50
CA THR A 4 -2.54 -49.51 -35.22
C THR A 4 -2.78 -49.40 -33.72
N LEU A 5 -2.57 -48.21 -33.13
CA LEU A 5 -3.11 -47.89 -31.80
C LEU A 5 -4.41 -47.10 -31.98
N ARG A 6 -5.47 -47.60 -31.36
CA ARG A 6 -6.85 -47.13 -31.49
C ARG A 6 -7.10 -45.87 -30.67
N LEU A 7 -7.72 -44.91 -31.35
CA LEU A 7 -8.50 -43.80 -30.83
C LEU A 7 -9.50 -44.29 -29.76
N CYS A 8 -9.50 -43.71 -28.56
CA CYS A 8 -10.65 -43.69 -27.66
C CYS A 8 -11.08 -42.24 -27.50
N ALA A 9 -12.16 -41.88 -28.19
CA ALA A 9 -12.87 -40.62 -28.03
C ALA A 9 -13.69 -40.70 -26.73
N ALA A 10 -13.32 -39.91 -25.72
CA ALA A 10 -14.18 -39.64 -24.57
C ALA A 10 -14.91 -38.32 -24.82
N LEU A 11 -16.19 -38.45 -25.17
CA LEU A 11 -17.15 -37.37 -25.32
C LEU A 11 -17.56 -36.91 -23.91
N VAL A 12 -17.11 -35.73 -23.46
CA VAL A 12 -17.61 -35.10 -22.23
C VAL A 12 -18.57 -33.98 -22.63
N VAL A 13 -19.83 -34.17 -22.27
CA VAL A 13 -20.96 -33.30 -22.57
C VAL A 13 -21.36 -32.56 -21.28
N LEU A 14 -21.43 -31.24 -21.41
CA LEU A 14 -22.15 -30.22 -20.61
C LEU A 14 -22.07 -30.23 -19.07
N SER A 15 -21.63 -29.07 -18.55
CA SER A 15 -22.52 -28.25 -17.70
C SER A 15 -22.01 -26.80 -17.68
N ALA A 16 -22.73 -25.92 -18.37
CA ALA A 16 -22.59 -24.46 -18.26
C ALA A 16 -23.36 -24.00 -17.01
N PHE A 17 -22.66 -23.43 -16.03
CA PHE A 17 -23.29 -22.67 -14.96
C PHE A 17 -23.33 -21.21 -15.36
N ALA A 18 -24.52 -20.74 -15.73
CA ALA A 18 -24.84 -19.33 -15.77
C ALA A 18 -25.07 -18.86 -14.32
N TYR A 19 -24.12 -18.10 -13.77
CA TYR A 19 -24.36 -17.28 -12.58
C TYR A 19 -24.85 -15.91 -13.05
N ALA A 20 -26.16 -15.71 -12.96
CA ALA A 20 -26.82 -14.42 -13.08
C ALA A 20 -27.88 -14.34 -11.97
N CYS A 21 -27.56 -13.62 -10.88
CA CYS A 21 -28.41 -13.07 -9.82
C CYS A 21 -27.44 -12.43 -8.81
N GLY A 22 -27.54 -11.18 -8.37
CA GLY A 22 -28.54 -10.16 -8.62
C GLY A 22 -28.05 -8.81 -8.11
N VAL A 23 -28.57 -7.76 -8.74
CA VAL A 23 -28.58 -6.39 -8.24
C VAL A 23 -29.67 -6.28 -7.18
N ALA A 24 -29.32 -5.76 -6.00
CA ALA A 24 -30.27 -5.17 -5.07
C ALA A 24 -29.61 -4.01 -4.33
N ASN A 25 -30.21 -2.84 -4.54
CA ASN A 25 -30.04 -1.56 -3.85
C ASN A 25 -29.68 -1.67 -2.36
N GLU A 26 -28.67 -0.90 -1.94
CA GLU A 26 -28.68 -0.25 -0.63
C GLU A 26 -28.61 1.26 -0.83
N SER A 27 -29.80 1.87 -0.89
CA SER A 27 -30.00 3.25 -0.52
C SER A 27 -30.44 3.28 0.95
N ALA A 28 -30.01 4.32 1.67
CA ALA A 28 -30.41 4.71 3.03
C ALA A 28 -29.51 4.24 4.19
N LEU A 29 -28.49 5.03 4.47
CA LEU A 29 -28.10 5.36 5.84
C LEU A 29 -27.99 6.89 5.94
N SER A 30 -29.16 7.50 6.06
CA SER A 30 -29.32 8.80 6.72
C SER A 30 -29.60 8.50 8.19
N ASP A 31 -29.11 9.39 9.05
CA ASP A 31 -29.41 9.52 10.48
C ASP A 31 -28.42 8.88 11.48
N PHE A 32 -27.42 9.68 11.86
CA PHE A 32 -26.83 9.66 13.20
C PHE A 32 -26.93 11.06 13.81
N GLY A 33 -28.16 11.48 14.14
CA GLY A 33 -28.39 12.46 15.19
C GLY A 33 -28.17 11.80 16.56
N GLY A 34 -27.02 12.07 17.18
CA GLY A 34 -26.70 11.64 18.54
C GLY A 34 -26.09 12.79 19.34
N GLU A 35 -26.94 13.50 20.08
CA GLU A 35 -26.53 14.48 21.08
C GLU A 35 -25.67 13.81 22.16
N GLY A 36 -24.38 14.13 22.16
CA GLY A 36 -23.41 13.73 23.18
C GLY A 36 -22.69 14.95 23.73
N THR A 37 -23.28 15.60 24.74
CA THR A 37 -22.68 16.66 25.53
C THR A 37 -21.56 16.12 26.44
N GLY A 38 -20.33 16.64 26.38
CA GLY A 38 -19.36 16.43 27.47
C GLY A 38 -17.84 16.51 27.17
N ALA A 39 -17.35 17.72 26.86
CA ALA A 39 -16.06 18.35 27.23
C ALA A 39 -14.79 17.53 27.61
N ARG A 40 -13.72 17.72 26.81
CA ARG A 40 -12.37 18.29 27.11
C ARG A 40 -11.39 17.80 26.02
N GLY A 41 -10.72 18.61 25.20
CA GLY A 41 -10.47 20.04 25.22
C GLY A 41 -8.97 20.33 25.19
N ASP A 42 -8.27 19.87 24.15
CA ASP A 42 -7.00 20.45 23.68
C ASP A 42 -7.07 20.49 22.15
N ALA A 43 -7.37 21.67 21.64
CA ALA A 43 -7.49 21.95 20.22
C ALA A 43 -6.09 21.91 19.59
N ALA A 44 -5.89 20.96 18.67
CA ALA A 44 -4.89 21.15 17.62
C ALA A 44 -5.25 22.45 16.86
N PRO A 45 -4.27 23.28 16.46
CA PRO A 45 -4.56 24.46 15.69
C PRO A 45 -5.23 24.04 14.38
N ASN A 46 -6.51 24.39 14.27
CA ASN A 46 -7.28 24.30 13.05
C ASN A 46 -6.74 25.39 12.12
N GLU A 47 -5.62 25.10 11.44
CA GLU A 47 -5.16 25.89 10.32
C GLU A 47 -6.22 25.74 9.23
N GLY A 48 -7.12 26.71 9.14
CA GLY A 48 -8.03 26.83 8.01
C GLY A 48 -7.22 26.81 6.71
N PRO A 49 -7.82 26.36 5.59
CA PRO A 49 -7.11 26.27 4.32
C PRO A 49 -6.56 27.66 3.99
N SER A 50 -5.23 27.80 4.09
CA SER A 50 -4.55 29.01 3.69
C SER A 50 -4.72 29.14 2.18
N ALA A 51 -5.65 30.01 1.78
CA ALA A 51 -5.84 30.38 0.40
C ALA A 51 -4.58 31.10 -0.08
N GLY A 52 -3.73 30.43 -0.87
CA GLY A 52 -2.65 31.15 -1.54
C GLY A 52 -1.50 30.34 -2.12
N ALA A 53 -1.25 29.10 -1.70
CA ALA A 53 -0.24 28.28 -2.36
C ALA A 53 -0.85 27.68 -3.62
N SER A 54 -0.44 28.18 -4.79
CA SER A 54 -0.71 27.51 -6.06
C SER A 54 -0.14 26.09 -5.96
N PRO A 55 -0.87 25.02 -6.34
CA PRO A 55 -0.36 23.64 -6.28
C PRO A 55 0.89 23.39 -7.15
N THR A 56 1.31 24.39 -7.93
CA THR A 56 2.58 24.44 -8.65
C THR A 56 3.80 24.77 -7.77
N ASP A 57 3.62 25.27 -6.55
CA ASP A 57 4.67 25.73 -5.63
C ASP A 57 4.77 24.86 -4.35
N LEU A 58 4.38 23.59 -4.42
CA LEU A 58 4.60 22.67 -3.30
C LEU A 58 6.11 22.54 -3.03
N ALA A 59 6.53 22.73 -1.77
CA ALA A 59 7.92 22.53 -1.36
C ALA A 59 8.29 21.03 -1.41
N PRO A 60 9.56 20.66 -1.65
CA PRO A 60 9.95 19.27 -1.72
C PRO A 60 9.85 18.68 -0.34
N VAL A 61 9.31 17.47 -0.26
CA VAL A 61 9.62 16.65 0.91
C VAL A 61 11.04 16.18 0.68
N ASP A 62 11.98 16.81 1.39
CA ASP A 62 13.39 16.44 1.30
C ASP A 62 13.59 14.95 1.63
N ASN A 63 12.70 14.36 2.44
CA ASN A 63 12.73 12.97 2.88
C ASN A 63 11.39 12.41 3.36
N ALA A 64 11.02 11.23 2.87
CA ALA A 64 9.94 10.45 3.47
C ALA A 64 10.26 8.95 3.45
N VAL A 65 9.97 8.30 4.57
CA VAL A 65 9.99 6.84 4.65
C VAL A 65 8.55 6.41 4.91
N ILE A 66 8.00 5.55 4.07
CA ILE A 66 6.64 5.02 4.21
C ILE A 66 6.76 3.54 4.52
N LEU A 67 6.30 3.13 5.69
CA LEU A 67 6.26 1.75 6.11
C LEU A 67 4.96 1.11 5.65
N VAL A 68 5.04 -0.02 4.94
CA VAL A 68 3.90 -0.74 4.36
C VAL A 68 3.87 -2.17 4.89
N HIS A 69 2.69 -2.65 5.28
CA HIS A 69 2.50 -4.02 5.72
C HIS A 69 1.87 -4.88 4.61
N ALA A 70 2.71 -5.50 3.79
CA ALA A 70 2.29 -6.46 2.77
C ALA A 70 2.37 -7.93 3.25
N ALA A 71 2.96 -8.18 4.42
CA ALA A 71 3.15 -9.52 4.95
C ALA A 71 1.86 -10.16 5.51
N LYS A 72 1.83 -11.50 5.57
CA LYS A 72 0.87 -12.24 6.42
C LYS A 72 1.50 -12.43 7.83
N ALA A 73 1.51 -11.33 8.58
CA ALA A 73 2.03 -11.25 9.94
C ALA A 73 1.06 -10.47 10.85
N LEU A 74 1.30 -10.51 12.15
CA LEU A 74 0.58 -9.67 13.11
C LEU A 74 0.99 -8.20 12.94
N PRO A 75 0.15 -7.25 13.39
CA PRO A 75 0.53 -5.85 13.44
C PRO A 75 1.87 -5.67 14.14
N PHE A 76 2.73 -4.84 13.56
CA PHE A 76 4.11 -4.74 14.00
C PHE A 76 4.58 -3.31 14.18
N ARG A 77 5.72 -3.18 14.85
CA ARG A 77 6.56 -2.00 14.90
C ARG A 77 8.00 -2.36 14.58
N LEU A 78 8.77 -1.36 14.16
CA LEU A 78 10.16 -1.51 13.81
C LEU A 78 11.07 -0.83 14.82
N CYS A 79 12.20 -1.49 15.09
CA CYS A 79 13.38 -0.87 15.65
C CYS A 79 14.53 -1.00 14.67
N PHE A 80 15.38 0.02 14.61
CA PHE A 80 16.55 0.06 13.74
C PHE A 80 17.80 0.09 14.61
N GLU A 81 18.80 -0.73 14.29
CA GLU A 81 20.07 -0.82 15.01
C GLU A 81 20.82 0.52 15.10
N ASN A 82 20.73 1.33 14.07
CA ASN A 82 21.37 2.65 14.03
C ASN A 82 20.50 3.77 14.63
N GLU A 83 19.30 3.46 15.13
CA GLU A 83 18.37 4.41 15.77
C GLU A 83 17.76 3.85 17.07
N LEU A 84 18.54 3.11 17.85
CA LEU A 84 18.08 2.48 19.09
C LEU A 84 17.59 3.48 20.16
N ASP A 85 17.97 4.75 20.05
CA ASP A 85 17.48 5.82 20.93
C ASP A 85 16.01 6.20 20.67
N ARG A 86 15.48 5.91 19.47
CA ARG A 86 14.08 6.18 19.12
C ARG A 86 13.13 5.17 19.74
N ARG A 87 11.85 5.53 19.80
CA ARG A 87 10.77 4.58 20.12
C ARG A 87 10.54 3.63 18.94
N PRO A 88 10.01 2.41 19.18
CA PRO A 88 9.55 1.55 18.10
C PRO A 88 8.55 2.28 17.19
N LEU A 89 8.76 2.20 15.88
CA LEU A 89 8.02 2.93 14.86
C LEU A 89 6.94 2.07 14.17
N PRO A 90 5.79 2.62 13.77
CA PRO A 90 5.35 3.99 14.04
C PRO A 90 5.08 4.18 15.53
N ASP A 91 5.42 5.37 16.05
CA ASP A 91 5.05 5.76 17.40
C ASP A 91 3.59 6.24 17.44
N ALA A 92 3.07 6.51 18.64
CA ALA A 92 1.68 6.95 18.80
C ALA A 92 1.42 8.36 18.23
N ASP A 93 2.47 9.15 17.95
CA ASP A 93 2.37 10.54 17.51
C ASP A 93 2.32 10.65 15.98
N LEU A 94 2.87 9.66 15.27
CA LEU A 94 2.87 9.57 13.80
C LEU A 94 1.56 8.98 13.22
N MET A 95 0.60 8.62 14.08
CA MET A 95 -0.64 7.98 13.67
C MET A 95 -1.81 8.94 13.86
N PRO A 96 -2.32 9.58 12.80
CA PRO A 96 -3.53 10.36 13.01
C PRO A 96 -4.74 9.44 13.32
N GLU A 97 -4.93 8.26 12.68
CA GLU A 97 -6.32 7.73 12.58
C GLU A 97 -6.57 6.22 12.49
N SER A 98 -5.56 5.38 12.52
CA SER A 98 -5.75 4.00 12.96
C SER A 98 -5.71 4.03 14.49
N ASN A 99 -6.82 3.79 15.19
CA ASN A 99 -6.84 3.67 16.66
C ASN A 99 -6.02 2.46 17.18
N VAL A 100 -5.23 1.82 16.32
CA VAL A 100 -4.35 0.70 16.65
C VAL A 100 -2.93 1.19 16.46
N VAL A 101 -2.14 1.19 17.52
CA VAL A 101 -0.71 1.47 17.41
C VAL A 101 -0.07 0.36 16.58
N GLY A 102 0.91 0.68 15.72
CA GLY A 102 1.54 -0.27 14.79
C GLY A 102 1.02 -0.17 13.36
N VAL A 103 1.56 -1.00 12.47
CA VAL A 103 1.08 -1.09 11.08
C VAL A 103 0.21 -2.33 10.96
N GLU A 104 -1.03 -2.19 10.49
CA GLU A 104 -1.93 -3.32 10.24
C GLU A 104 -1.72 -3.89 8.84
N VAL A 105 -2.09 -5.16 8.64
CA VAL A 105 -2.05 -5.81 7.31
C VAL A 105 -2.82 -4.98 6.29
N GLY A 106 -2.19 -4.70 5.15
CA GLY A 106 -2.81 -3.90 4.08
C GLY A 106 -2.86 -2.40 4.38
N SER A 107 -2.06 -1.90 5.33
CA SER A 107 -1.95 -0.46 5.61
C SER A 107 -0.55 0.08 5.34
N ALA A 108 -0.45 1.40 5.29
CA ALA A 108 0.79 2.14 5.19
C ALA A 108 0.84 3.29 6.19
N VAL A 109 2.01 3.55 6.75
CA VAL A 109 2.23 4.66 7.69
C VAL A 109 3.48 5.43 7.28
N ARG A 110 3.37 6.76 7.27
CA ARG A 110 4.52 7.63 7.02
C ARG A 110 5.35 7.76 8.29
N LEU A 111 6.63 7.45 8.19
CA LEU A 111 7.62 7.67 9.22
C LEU A 111 8.30 9.02 9.00
N GLY A 112 8.80 9.61 10.09
CA GLY A 112 9.80 10.67 9.99
C GLY A 112 11.08 10.18 9.28
N PRO A 113 11.91 11.08 8.74
CA PRO A 113 13.15 10.70 8.08
C PRO A 113 14.06 9.90 9.01
N LEU A 114 14.82 8.98 8.43
CA LEU A 114 15.88 8.25 9.12
C LEU A 114 17.20 9.01 9.00
N ARG A 115 18.12 8.79 9.94
CA ARG A 115 19.43 9.47 10.00
C ARG A 115 20.44 8.91 8.98
N GLY A 116 20.13 7.79 8.35
CA GLY A 116 21.02 7.11 7.41
C GLY A 116 20.52 5.70 7.12
N ALA A 117 21.46 4.76 6.94
CA ALA A 117 21.13 3.35 6.85
C ALA A 117 20.64 2.79 8.19
N PRO A 118 19.51 2.05 8.25
CA PRO A 118 18.92 1.58 9.50
C PRO A 118 19.75 0.48 10.19
N GLY A 119 20.62 -0.23 9.45
CA GLY A 119 21.34 -1.39 9.96
C GLY A 119 20.40 -2.59 10.13
N MET A 120 20.65 -3.43 11.14
CA MET A 120 19.72 -4.51 11.47
C MET A 120 18.34 -3.98 11.83
N ILE A 121 17.31 -4.57 11.22
CA ILE A 121 15.92 -4.20 11.47
C ILE A 121 15.28 -5.24 12.38
N PHE A 122 14.60 -4.78 13.42
CA PHE A 122 13.87 -5.63 14.36
C PHE A 122 12.38 -5.42 14.15
N VAL A 123 11.69 -6.46 13.70
CA VAL A 123 10.22 -6.47 13.60
C VAL A 123 9.68 -6.99 14.93
N ILE A 124 8.91 -6.16 15.60
CA ILE A 124 8.37 -6.46 16.93
C ILE A 124 6.86 -6.47 16.83
N ASP A 125 6.22 -7.53 17.32
CA ASP A 125 4.77 -7.59 17.48
C ASP A 125 4.30 -6.40 18.32
N GLU A 126 3.30 -5.66 17.82
CA GLU A 126 2.78 -4.50 18.54
C GLU A 126 2.21 -4.88 19.91
N PHE A 127 1.56 -6.03 20.03
CA PHE A 127 1.00 -6.47 21.31
C PHE A 127 2.08 -6.69 22.37
N ALA A 128 3.29 -7.11 21.96
CA ALA A 128 4.43 -7.28 22.85
C ALA A 128 5.00 -5.95 23.37
N LEU A 129 4.64 -4.83 22.72
CA LEU A 129 5.04 -3.47 23.10
C LEU A 129 3.98 -2.72 23.92
N ARG A 130 2.87 -3.36 24.27
CA ARG A 130 1.86 -2.73 25.13
C ARG A 130 2.34 -2.73 26.58
N PHE A 131 2.88 -1.59 27.01
CA PHE A 131 3.30 -1.38 28.39
C PHE A 131 2.12 -0.96 29.26
N PRO A 132 2.06 -1.44 30.52
CA PRO A 132 1.10 -0.93 31.49
C PRO A 132 1.40 0.53 31.90
N THR A 133 2.58 1.05 31.54
CA THR A 133 2.99 2.43 31.78
C THR A 133 2.67 3.31 30.58
N SER A 134 2.28 4.57 30.83
CA SER A 134 2.00 5.56 29.78
C SER A 134 3.22 5.94 28.93
N GLU A 135 4.43 5.60 29.37
CA GLU A 135 5.66 5.87 28.64
C GLU A 135 6.11 4.62 27.86
N GLN A 136 6.16 4.74 26.52
CA GLN A 136 6.71 3.70 25.66
C GLN A 136 8.25 3.75 25.69
N PRO A 137 8.94 2.61 25.87
CA PRO A 137 10.39 2.55 25.92
C PRO A 137 11.02 2.85 24.56
N SER A 138 12.27 3.31 24.57
CA SER A 138 13.10 3.33 23.37
C SER A 138 13.39 1.90 22.87
N CYS A 139 13.76 1.76 21.61
CA CYS A 139 14.20 0.52 21.00
C CYS A 139 15.33 -0.14 21.77
N GLN A 140 16.29 0.63 22.28
CA GLN A 140 17.36 0.14 23.15
C GLN A 140 16.80 -0.55 24.40
N LYS A 141 15.87 0.11 25.10
CA LYS A 141 15.24 -0.43 26.32
C LYS A 141 14.32 -1.61 26.02
N ALA A 142 13.66 -1.59 24.87
CA ALA A 142 12.80 -2.69 24.42
C ALA A 142 13.66 -3.94 24.15
N LEU A 143 14.73 -3.80 23.37
CA LEU A 143 15.58 -4.92 22.94
C LEU A 143 16.54 -5.43 24.03
N SER A 144 16.92 -4.60 25.00
CA SER A 144 17.87 -4.97 26.07
C SER A 144 17.22 -5.69 27.27
N ARG A 145 16.01 -6.23 27.11
CA ARG A 145 15.30 -6.86 28.23
C ARG A 145 15.94 -8.17 28.65
N PRO A 146 15.86 -8.53 29.95
CA PRO A 146 16.35 -9.81 30.44
C PRO A 146 15.62 -10.98 29.77
N GLU A 147 14.32 -10.81 29.55
CA GLU A 147 13.50 -11.73 28.77
C GLU A 147 13.49 -11.25 27.31
N PRO A 148 13.80 -12.12 26.33
CA PRO A 148 13.66 -11.78 24.93
C PRO A 148 12.25 -11.25 24.70
N ILE A 149 12.10 -10.13 23.97
CA ILE A 149 10.76 -9.76 23.51
C ILE A 149 10.26 -10.94 22.70
N PRO A 150 9.19 -11.62 23.15
CA PRO A 150 8.67 -12.74 22.41
C PRO A 150 8.28 -12.21 21.03
N TYR A 151 8.68 -12.95 19.98
CA TYR A 151 8.36 -12.62 18.58
C TYR A 151 9.11 -11.42 17.98
N ALA A 152 10.17 -10.92 18.60
CA ALA A 152 11.09 -10.00 17.92
C ALA A 152 11.88 -10.75 16.84
N ILE A 153 11.61 -10.43 15.57
CA ILE A 153 12.29 -11.02 14.42
C ILE A 153 13.42 -10.10 13.99
N ARG A 154 14.63 -10.66 13.91
CA ARG A 154 15.83 -9.96 13.47
C ARG A 154 15.99 -10.13 11.98
N LEU A 155 16.03 -9.02 11.26
CA LEU A 155 16.23 -8.96 9.82
C LEU A 155 17.62 -8.37 9.58
N PRO A 156 18.66 -9.23 9.45
CA PRO A 156 20.02 -8.76 9.19
C PRO A 156 20.13 -8.20 7.76
N PRO A 157 21.13 -7.36 7.49
CA PRO A 157 21.41 -6.92 6.14
C PRO A 157 21.66 -8.07 5.17
N GLY A 158 21.14 -7.93 3.94
CA GLY A 158 21.24 -8.97 2.93
C GLY A 158 20.23 -8.80 1.79
N PRO A 159 20.25 -9.71 0.80
CA PRO A 159 19.46 -9.57 -0.42
C PRO A 159 17.94 -9.58 -0.20
N GLN A 160 17.47 -10.14 0.92
CA GLN A 160 16.06 -10.12 1.29
C GLN A 160 15.69 -8.86 2.08
N ASN A 161 16.65 -8.23 2.76
CA ASN A 161 16.45 -7.07 3.63
C ASN A 161 17.16 -5.84 3.04
N THR A 162 16.74 -5.43 1.85
CA THR A 162 17.44 -4.40 1.07
C THR A 162 17.46 -3.03 1.74
N ALA A 163 16.52 -2.78 2.67
CA ALA A 163 16.47 -1.56 3.45
C ALA A 163 17.63 -1.39 4.44
N ALA A 164 18.23 -2.49 4.92
CA ALA A 164 19.17 -2.47 6.04
C ALA A 164 20.43 -1.61 5.76
N ASP A 165 20.94 -1.69 4.53
CA ASP A 165 22.19 -1.03 4.11
C ASP A 165 21.96 0.24 3.27
N LYS A 166 20.71 0.51 2.87
CA LYS A 166 20.36 1.65 2.03
C LYS A 166 20.35 2.92 2.90
N ASP A 167 20.97 3.99 2.42
CA ASP A 167 20.82 5.31 3.04
C ASP A 167 19.40 5.83 2.81
N LEU A 168 18.61 5.90 3.89
CA LEU A 168 17.20 6.36 3.88
C LEU A 168 17.07 7.81 4.39
N SER A 169 18.18 8.55 4.45
CA SER A 169 18.21 9.96 4.83
C SER A 169 17.95 10.92 3.66
N LYS A 170 17.73 10.39 2.44
CA LYS A 170 17.51 11.16 1.20
C LYS A 170 16.46 10.51 0.31
N GLY A 171 15.42 11.25 -0.05
CA GLY A 171 14.42 10.80 -1.02
C GLY A 171 13.16 10.19 -0.39
N VAL A 172 12.34 9.54 -1.22
CA VAL A 172 11.08 8.93 -0.81
C VAL A 172 11.19 7.42 -0.94
N HIS A 173 11.13 6.70 0.18
CA HIS A 173 11.32 5.26 0.24
C HIS A 173 10.09 4.57 0.79
N LEU A 174 9.69 3.46 0.16
CA LEU A 174 8.81 2.48 0.78
C LEU A 174 9.66 1.44 1.51
N LEU A 175 9.35 1.19 2.78
CA LEU A 175 9.79 0.01 3.51
C LEU A 175 8.64 -0.96 3.57
N VAL A 176 8.71 -2.04 2.81
CA VAL A 176 7.63 -3.02 2.71
C VAL A 176 8.00 -4.24 3.53
N LEU A 177 7.26 -4.51 4.62
CA LEU A 177 7.32 -5.81 5.26
C LEU A 177 6.60 -6.82 4.37
N THR A 178 7.32 -7.83 3.92
CA THR A 178 6.85 -8.88 3.00
C THR A 178 6.99 -10.26 3.62
N GLY A 179 6.39 -11.26 2.98
CA GLY A 179 6.48 -12.67 3.37
C GLY A 179 5.44 -13.06 4.42
N CYS A 180 5.68 -14.18 5.09
CA CYS A 180 4.82 -14.74 6.12
C CYS A 180 5.63 -15.18 7.34
N THR A 181 4.97 -15.17 8.50
CA THR A 181 5.48 -15.85 9.70
C THR A 181 5.51 -17.37 9.50
N GLY A 182 6.22 -18.09 10.38
CA GLY A 182 6.12 -19.55 10.46
C GLY A 182 4.73 -20.00 10.91
N ASN A 183 4.41 -21.27 10.69
CA ASN A 183 3.15 -21.85 11.13
C ASN A 183 3.05 -21.83 12.66
N THR A 184 1.87 -21.48 13.15
CA THR A 184 1.51 -21.53 14.57
C THR A 184 0.32 -22.46 14.76
N ALA A 185 -0.10 -22.67 16.01
CA ALA A 185 -1.35 -23.40 16.28
C ALA A 185 -2.58 -22.70 15.67
N LEU A 186 -2.52 -21.38 15.52
CA LEU A 186 -3.62 -20.55 15.02
C LEU A 186 -3.58 -20.38 13.51
N ASN A 187 -2.39 -20.17 12.93
CA ASN A 187 -2.21 -19.83 11.53
C ASN A 187 -1.34 -20.84 10.80
N THR A 188 -1.81 -21.31 9.64
CA THR A 188 -1.05 -22.14 8.71
C THR A 188 -1.00 -21.48 7.35
N TYR A 189 0.18 -21.34 6.78
CA TYR A 189 0.37 -20.76 5.46
C TYR A 189 0.96 -21.78 4.48
N SER A 190 0.98 -21.41 3.21
CA SER A 190 1.55 -22.20 2.12
C SER A 190 2.56 -21.40 1.29
N GLN A 191 3.42 -22.10 0.54
CA GLN A 191 4.35 -21.44 -0.39
C GLN A 191 3.63 -20.67 -1.51
N ALA A 192 2.42 -21.09 -1.90
CA ALA A 192 1.64 -20.37 -2.89
C ALA A 192 1.24 -18.96 -2.41
N GLU A 193 1.01 -18.82 -1.10
CA GLU A 193 0.65 -17.55 -0.47
C GLU A 193 1.87 -16.72 -0.08
N CYS A 194 2.94 -17.39 0.35
CA CYS A 194 4.07 -16.73 1.02
C CYS A 194 5.31 -16.59 0.15
N GLY A 195 5.36 -17.26 -1.00
CA GLY A 195 6.55 -17.37 -1.83
C GLY A 195 7.29 -18.70 -1.64
N SER A 196 8.15 -19.02 -2.59
CA SER A 196 8.85 -20.31 -2.67
C SER A 196 9.95 -20.47 -1.61
N ASP A 197 10.44 -19.38 -1.04
CA ASP A 197 11.45 -19.36 0.02
C ASP A 197 10.85 -19.49 1.44
N TRP A 198 9.52 -19.52 1.56
CA TRP A 198 8.84 -19.73 2.83
C TRP A 198 8.94 -21.17 3.34
N THR A 199 9.10 -21.30 4.66
CA THR A 199 9.04 -22.59 5.36
C THR A 199 8.08 -22.56 6.55
N PRO A 200 7.39 -23.68 6.87
CA PRO A 200 6.52 -23.77 8.03
C PRO A 200 7.19 -23.46 9.37
N ALA A 201 8.49 -23.73 9.50
CA ALA A 201 9.21 -23.56 10.76
C ALA A 201 9.74 -22.12 10.95
N ALA A 202 10.28 -21.51 9.90
CA ALA A 202 10.97 -20.22 10.03
C ALA A 202 10.19 -19.02 9.47
N GLY A 203 9.21 -19.25 8.58
CA GLY A 203 8.65 -18.18 7.77
C GLY A 203 9.63 -17.67 6.71
N ASN A 204 9.37 -16.48 6.17
CA ASN A 204 10.26 -15.74 5.25
C ASN A 204 10.06 -14.22 5.36
N LEU A 205 9.77 -13.71 6.55
CA LEU A 205 9.59 -12.27 6.73
C LEU A 205 10.86 -11.51 6.33
N ALA A 206 10.66 -10.42 5.59
CA ALA A 206 11.72 -9.61 5.03
C ALA A 206 11.26 -8.16 4.83
N ILE A 207 12.18 -7.20 4.88
CA ILE A 207 11.88 -5.79 4.56
C ILE A 207 12.55 -5.39 3.26
N LYS A 208 11.72 -5.10 2.26
CA LYS A 208 12.16 -4.58 0.97
C LYS A 208 12.05 -3.08 0.93
N GLU A 209 13.11 -2.46 0.46
CA GLU A 209 13.15 -1.04 0.10
C GLU A 209 12.76 -0.86 -1.36
N ILE A 210 11.88 0.10 -1.63
CA ILE A 210 11.52 0.53 -2.97
C ILE A 210 11.57 2.05 -3.01
N GLU A 211 12.48 2.59 -3.81
CA GLU A 211 12.63 4.03 -4.02
C GLU A 211 11.50 4.53 -4.93
N LEU A 212 10.81 5.58 -4.49
CA LEU A 212 9.73 6.20 -5.25
C LEU A 212 10.24 7.43 -5.99
N THR A 213 9.88 7.51 -7.27
CA THR A 213 10.23 8.65 -8.10
C THR A 213 9.20 9.75 -7.91
N GLY A 214 9.67 10.96 -7.58
CA GLY A 214 8.83 12.15 -7.63
C GLY A 214 8.52 12.56 -9.07
N ALA A 215 7.33 13.08 -9.33
CA ALA A 215 7.03 13.80 -10.56
C ALA A 215 6.30 15.10 -10.29
N ASN A 216 6.56 16.09 -11.16
CA ASN A 216 5.84 17.34 -11.14
C ASN A 216 4.45 17.16 -11.74
N ARG A 217 3.45 17.74 -11.10
CA ARG A 217 2.09 17.83 -11.63
C ARG A 217 2.06 18.85 -12.77
N ALA A 218 1.50 18.47 -13.92
CA ALA A 218 1.40 19.35 -15.09
C ALA A 218 0.31 20.41 -14.94
N SER A 219 -0.83 20.04 -14.36
CA SER A 219 -1.95 20.95 -14.03
C SER A 219 -2.76 20.44 -12.84
N PRO A 220 -3.58 21.27 -12.17
CA PRO A 220 -4.46 20.83 -11.08
C PRO A 220 -5.40 19.67 -11.45
N SER A 221 -5.81 19.61 -12.73
CA SER A 221 -6.69 18.59 -13.33
C SER A 221 -5.95 17.32 -13.79
N THR A 222 -4.68 17.17 -13.41
CA THR A 222 -3.89 15.97 -13.68
C THR A 222 -3.39 15.35 -12.40
N LEU A 223 -3.39 14.02 -12.36
CA LEU A 223 -2.94 13.22 -11.24
C LEU A 223 -1.82 12.28 -11.72
N PRO A 224 -0.54 12.64 -11.52
CA PRO A 224 0.56 11.73 -11.84
C PRO A 224 0.54 10.52 -10.90
N ALA A 225 0.53 9.31 -11.44
CA ALA A 225 0.42 8.07 -10.68
C ALA A 225 1.42 7.00 -11.14
N GLN A 226 1.93 6.22 -10.18
CA GLN A 226 2.70 5.00 -10.44
C GLN A 226 2.11 3.85 -9.65
N ILE A 227 2.30 2.62 -10.11
CA ILE A 227 1.85 1.40 -9.43
C ILE A 227 3.04 0.69 -8.80
N VAL A 228 2.90 0.29 -7.55
CA VAL A 228 3.80 -0.67 -6.90
C VAL A 228 2.97 -1.91 -6.55
N ASN A 229 3.30 -3.04 -7.18
CA ASN A 229 2.62 -4.31 -6.88
C ASN A 229 3.25 -4.95 -5.64
N LEU A 230 2.48 -4.98 -4.55
CA LEU A 230 2.88 -5.55 -3.26
C LEU A 230 2.03 -6.79 -2.90
N SER A 231 1.15 -7.25 -3.79
CA SER A 231 0.27 -8.39 -3.55
C SER A 231 0.88 -9.69 -4.08
N GLN A 232 1.53 -10.45 -3.18
CA GLN A 232 1.98 -11.81 -3.49
C GLN A 232 0.84 -12.73 -3.94
N PRO A 233 -0.35 -12.73 -3.31
CA PRO A 233 -1.46 -13.58 -3.76
C PRO A 233 -1.94 -13.23 -5.17
N LEU A 234 -1.99 -11.94 -5.53
CA LEU A 234 -2.31 -11.53 -6.90
C LEU A 234 -1.25 -11.98 -7.91
N GLU A 235 0.04 -11.90 -7.56
CA GLU A 235 1.12 -12.39 -8.42
C GLU A 235 1.01 -13.91 -8.63
N SER A 236 0.68 -14.67 -7.57
CA SER A 236 0.41 -16.10 -7.68
C SER A 236 -0.82 -16.38 -8.55
N ALA A 237 -1.90 -15.61 -8.38
CA ALA A 237 -3.11 -15.70 -9.18
C ALA A 237 -2.87 -15.35 -10.65
N ARG A 238 -1.88 -14.49 -10.95
CA ARG A 238 -1.56 -14.05 -12.30
C ARG A 238 -1.29 -15.23 -13.23
N ALA A 239 -0.59 -16.28 -12.79
CA ALA A 239 -0.41 -17.55 -13.52
C ALA A 239 -0.02 -17.38 -15.02
N GLY A 240 0.86 -16.42 -15.32
CA GLY A 240 1.32 -16.11 -16.70
C GLY A 240 0.43 -15.13 -17.49
N ARG A 241 -0.66 -14.64 -16.89
CA ARG A 241 -1.49 -13.54 -17.42
C ARG A 241 -0.76 -12.20 -17.27
N THR A 242 -1.18 -11.18 -17.99
CA THR A 242 -0.65 -9.82 -17.81
C THR A 242 -1.55 -9.07 -16.83
N LEU A 243 -0.96 -8.54 -15.76
CA LEU A 243 -1.66 -7.64 -14.84
C LEU A 243 -1.76 -6.26 -15.47
N SER A 244 -2.98 -5.78 -15.73
CA SER A 244 -3.23 -4.44 -16.31
C SER A 244 -3.94 -3.55 -15.29
N ILE A 245 -3.48 -2.32 -15.15
CA ILE A 245 -4.13 -1.30 -14.33
C ILE A 245 -4.50 -0.15 -15.26
N THR A 246 -5.78 0.20 -15.26
CA THR A 246 -6.34 1.27 -16.09
C THR A 246 -7.12 2.26 -15.24
N PHE A 247 -7.32 3.48 -15.72
CA PHE A 247 -8.02 4.55 -15.02
C PHE A 247 -9.13 5.15 -15.89
N GLY A 248 -10.32 5.36 -15.32
CA GLY A 248 -11.46 5.91 -16.05
C GLY A 248 -12.74 5.88 -15.24
N ASP A 249 -13.87 6.18 -15.89
CA ASP A 249 -15.20 6.10 -15.29
C ASP A 249 -15.63 4.64 -15.11
N LEU A 250 -15.76 4.23 -13.86
CA LEU A 250 -16.13 2.86 -13.46
C LEU A 250 -17.63 2.57 -13.64
N LEU A 251 -18.47 3.61 -13.68
CA LEU A 251 -19.93 3.48 -13.76
C LEU A 251 -20.45 3.54 -15.20
N ALA A 252 -19.72 4.22 -16.09
CA ALA A 252 -20.08 4.33 -17.49
C ALA A 252 -19.66 3.07 -18.29
N GLN A 253 -20.65 2.27 -18.71
CA GLN A 253 -20.41 1.10 -19.55
C GLN A 253 -19.72 1.49 -20.86
N GLY A 254 -18.61 0.80 -21.16
CA GLY A 254 -17.83 1.06 -22.38
C GLY A 254 -17.03 2.37 -22.34
N ALA A 255 -16.93 3.04 -21.19
CA ALA A 255 -16.01 4.16 -21.02
C ALA A 255 -14.60 3.75 -21.42
N LYS A 256 -13.91 4.65 -22.11
CA LYS A 256 -12.50 4.47 -22.41
C LYS A 256 -11.71 4.67 -21.12
N HIS A 257 -10.91 3.68 -20.76
CA HIS A 257 -9.93 3.82 -19.69
C HIS A 257 -8.55 4.12 -20.30
N GLU A 258 -7.78 4.91 -19.57
CA GLU A 258 -6.37 5.18 -19.85
C GLU A 258 -5.52 4.09 -19.21
N ASP A 259 -4.51 3.60 -19.93
CA ASP A 259 -3.57 2.63 -19.37
C ASP A 259 -2.67 3.32 -18.34
N VAL A 260 -2.65 2.80 -17.11
CA VAL A 260 -1.79 3.32 -16.03
C VAL A 260 -0.51 2.51 -16.00
N ALA A 261 -0.61 1.19 -15.88
CA ALA A 261 0.53 0.29 -15.85
C ALA A 261 0.18 -1.09 -16.41
N SER A 262 1.17 -1.76 -17.01
CA SER A 262 1.05 -3.12 -17.52
C SER A 262 2.21 -3.98 -17.02
N GLY A 263 1.86 -5.12 -16.42
CA GLY A 263 2.78 -6.07 -15.81
C GLY A 263 3.69 -5.49 -14.71
N PRO A 264 3.20 -4.69 -13.74
CA PRO A 264 4.06 -4.21 -12.66
C PRO A 264 4.66 -5.40 -11.89
N PRO A 265 6.00 -5.45 -11.75
CA PRO A 265 6.67 -6.55 -11.07
C PRO A 265 6.32 -6.58 -9.58
N LEU A 266 6.13 -7.78 -9.03
CA LEU A 266 5.94 -7.95 -7.59
C LEU A 266 7.18 -7.50 -6.82
N TYR A 267 6.99 -6.59 -5.87
CA TYR A 267 8.06 -5.97 -5.06
C TYR A 267 9.19 -5.34 -5.88
N GLY A 268 8.92 -4.96 -7.14
CA GLY A 268 9.88 -4.27 -7.97
C GLY A 268 9.73 -2.75 -7.89
N GLU A 269 10.44 -2.06 -8.77
CA GLU A 269 10.33 -0.61 -8.92
C GLU A 269 8.90 -0.18 -9.30
N ALA A 270 8.55 1.06 -8.96
CA ALA A 270 7.29 1.67 -9.35
C ALA A 270 7.16 1.69 -10.88
N SER A 271 5.99 1.24 -11.38
CA SER A 271 5.70 1.13 -12.81
C SER A 271 4.43 1.92 -13.15
N PRO A 272 4.43 2.74 -14.21
CA PRO A 272 5.57 3.06 -15.07
C PRO A 272 6.64 3.89 -14.35
N LYS A 273 7.89 3.81 -14.83
CA LYS A 273 9.02 4.56 -14.25
C LYS A 273 8.78 6.08 -14.31
N GLU A 274 8.19 6.55 -15.41
CA GLU A 274 7.64 7.90 -15.52
C GLU A 274 6.16 7.84 -15.17
N PRO A 275 5.67 8.59 -14.17
CA PRO A 275 4.27 8.48 -13.74
C PRO A 275 3.27 8.72 -14.86
N ALA A 276 2.24 7.87 -14.92
CA ALA A 276 1.11 8.05 -15.82
C ALA A 276 0.35 9.32 -15.41
N THR A 277 0.01 10.17 -16.40
CA THR A 277 -0.73 11.41 -16.15
C THR A 277 -2.22 11.13 -16.32
N LEU A 278 -2.95 11.06 -15.22
CA LEU A 278 -4.38 10.75 -15.23
C LEU A 278 -5.20 12.03 -15.23
N THR A 279 -6.19 12.12 -16.11
CA THR A 279 -7.06 13.31 -16.17
C THR A 279 -8.26 13.17 -15.24
N TYR A 280 -8.53 14.19 -14.43
CA TYR A 280 -9.72 14.24 -13.57
C TYR A 280 -10.18 15.69 -13.36
N THR A 281 -11.37 15.86 -12.79
CA THR A 281 -12.00 17.17 -12.60
C THR A 281 -12.12 17.46 -11.10
N PRO A 282 -11.11 18.11 -10.48
CA PRO A 282 -11.07 18.28 -9.02
C PRO A 282 -12.24 19.07 -8.44
N GLU A 283 -12.84 19.96 -9.23
CA GLU A 283 -14.03 20.73 -8.86
C GLU A 283 -15.35 19.93 -8.93
N ASP A 284 -15.37 18.79 -9.64
CA ASP A 284 -16.54 17.95 -9.80
C ASP A 284 -16.54 16.84 -8.73
N LEU A 285 -17.11 17.14 -7.56
CA LEU A 285 -17.16 16.20 -6.42
C LEU A 285 -17.71 14.81 -6.79
N PRO A 286 -18.82 14.69 -7.55
CA PRO A 286 -19.30 13.39 -8.04
C PRO A 286 -18.27 12.57 -8.83
N SER A 287 -17.31 13.21 -9.51
CA SER A 287 -16.30 12.50 -10.30
C SER A 287 -15.38 11.63 -9.44
N TYR A 288 -15.19 11.95 -8.15
CA TYR A 288 -14.38 11.11 -7.26
C TYR A 288 -15.03 9.75 -6.97
N ASP A 289 -16.35 9.64 -7.06
CA ASP A 289 -17.08 8.39 -6.85
C ASP A 289 -17.12 7.53 -8.11
N SER A 290 -17.09 8.13 -9.30
CA SER A 290 -17.15 7.41 -10.58
C SER A 290 -15.77 7.14 -11.19
N LEU A 291 -14.84 8.08 -11.13
CA LEU A 291 -13.49 7.92 -11.66
C LEU A 291 -12.66 7.05 -10.72
N GLY A 292 -11.93 6.10 -11.27
CA GLY A 292 -11.12 5.19 -10.47
C GLY A 292 -10.26 4.26 -11.27
N PHE A 293 -9.68 3.31 -10.55
CA PHE A 293 -8.77 2.32 -11.09
C PHE A 293 -9.49 0.99 -11.30
N ARG A 294 -9.22 0.36 -12.44
CA ARG A 294 -9.62 -1.02 -12.73
C ARG A 294 -8.36 -1.86 -12.89
N VAL A 295 -8.27 -2.92 -12.08
CA VAL A 295 -7.20 -3.91 -12.11
C VAL A 295 -7.73 -5.18 -12.78
N GLN A 296 -7.01 -5.65 -13.80
CA GLN A 296 -7.43 -6.78 -14.60
C GLN A 296 -6.29 -7.78 -14.84
N LEU A 297 -6.66 -9.05 -15.02
CA LEU A 297 -5.76 -10.11 -15.46
C LEU A 297 -6.09 -10.47 -16.90
N GLN A 298 -5.21 -10.07 -17.81
CA GLN A 298 -5.34 -10.29 -19.25
C GLN A 298 -4.76 -11.66 -19.63
N PRO A 299 -5.55 -12.59 -20.19
CA PRO A 299 -5.04 -13.88 -20.63
C PRO A 299 -4.05 -13.76 -21.80
N PRO A 300 -3.04 -14.66 -21.86
CA PRO A 300 -2.16 -14.73 -23.02
C PRO A 300 -2.98 -15.05 -24.27
N GLY A 301 -2.73 -14.33 -25.36
CA GLY A 301 -3.41 -14.56 -26.64
C GLY A 301 -4.71 -13.79 -26.89
N GLY A 302 -5.07 -12.82 -26.03
CA GLY A 302 -6.09 -11.80 -26.36
C GLY A 302 -7.55 -12.16 -26.05
N GLY A 303 -7.82 -12.92 -24.98
CA GLY A 303 -9.18 -13.17 -24.49
C GLY A 303 -9.79 -12.02 -23.67
N ALA A 304 -10.98 -12.25 -23.11
CA ALA A 304 -11.61 -11.30 -22.19
C ALA A 304 -10.77 -11.14 -20.92
N ALA A 305 -10.49 -9.89 -20.53
CA ALA A 305 -9.81 -9.58 -19.29
C ALA A 305 -10.70 -9.94 -18.09
N GLU A 306 -10.12 -10.56 -17.06
CA GLU A 306 -10.80 -10.74 -15.78
C GLU A 306 -10.57 -9.51 -14.91
N THR A 307 -11.63 -8.79 -14.54
CA THR A 307 -11.53 -7.71 -13.56
C THR A 307 -11.44 -8.29 -12.16
N VAL A 308 -10.36 -7.94 -11.44
CA VAL A 308 -10.11 -8.41 -10.07
C VAL A 308 -10.32 -7.33 -9.01
N LEU A 309 -10.27 -6.06 -9.40
CA LEU A 309 -10.56 -4.92 -8.53
C LEU A 309 -11.06 -3.73 -9.36
N GLU A 310 -12.07 -3.05 -8.83
CA GLU A 310 -12.45 -1.70 -9.23
C GLU A 310 -12.51 -0.82 -8.00
N GLN A 311 -11.88 0.35 -8.04
CA GLN A 311 -11.80 1.23 -6.88
C GLN A 311 -11.81 2.69 -7.31
N SER A 312 -12.84 3.44 -6.89
CA SER A 312 -12.97 4.87 -7.16
C SER A 312 -11.91 5.69 -6.43
N LEU A 313 -11.65 6.91 -6.88
CA LEU A 313 -10.76 7.85 -6.20
C LEU A 313 -11.21 8.12 -4.76
N ALA A 314 -12.51 8.29 -4.53
CA ALA A 314 -13.08 8.43 -3.18
C ALA A 314 -12.77 7.22 -2.31
N ARG A 315 -12.88 6.00 -2.85
CA ARG A 315 -12.57 4.77 -2.11
C ARG A 315 -11.06 4.63 -1.82
N VAL A 316 -10.21 4.97 -2.80
CA VAL A 316 -8.75 5.04 -2.62
C VAL A 316 -8.40 6.03 -1.50
N GLN A 317 -8.93 7.24 -1.55
CA GLN A 317 -8.67 8.24 -0.52
C GLN A 317 -9.19 7.79 0.85
N ASN A 318 -10.40 7.27 0.95
CA ASN A 318 -10.96 6.81 2.22
C ASN A 318 -10.13 5.67 2.85
N LEU A 319 -9.51 4.81 2.05
CA LEU A 319 -8.60 3.77 2.55
C LEU A 319 -7.23 4.33 2.93
N SER A 320 -6.73 5.33 2.21
CA SER A 320 -5.43 5.96 2.46
C SER A 320 -5.41 6.98 3.60
N ALA A 321 -6.46 7.79 3.72
CA ALA A 321 -6.53 8.96 4.59
C ALA A 321 -7.99 9.32 4.94
N PRO A 322 -8.72 8.51 5.74
CA PRO A 322 -10.18 8.58 5.90
C PRO A 322 -10.75 9.91 6.41
N ARG A 323 -10.02 10.74 7.19
CA ARG A 323 -10.51 12.08 7.59
C ARG A 323 -10.21 13.18 6.58
N ASP A 324 -9.42 12.93 5.54
CA ASP A 324 -9.22 13.92 4.48
C ASP A 324 -10.43 13.94 3.55
N LEU A 325 -10.66 15.09 2.91
CA LEU A 325 -11.60 15.17 1.79
C LEU A 325 -10.88 14.78 0.50
N PRO A 326 -11.55 14.12 -0.48
CA PRO A 326 -10.94 13.78 -1.76
C PRO A 326 -10.27 14.97 -2.45
N THR A 327 -10.89 16.16 -2.38
CA THR A 327 -10.36 17.38 -2.99
C THR A 327 -9.04 17.82 -2.38
N SER A 328 -8.96 17.92 -1.06
CA SER A 328 -7.73 18.31 -0.36
C SER A 328 -6.66 17.25 -0.49
N TYR A 329 -7.05 15.97 -0.37
CA TYR A 329 -6.15 14.84 -0.49
C TYR A 329 -5.48 14.86 -1.86
N PHE A 330 -6.22 14.70 -2.96
CA PHE A 330 -5.64 14.64 -4.30
C PHE A 330 -5.00 15.94 -4.78
N ALA A 331 -5.17 17.07 -4.09
CA ALA A 331 -4.43 18.31 -4.35
C ALA A 331 -3.05 18.37 -3.64
N ALA A 332 -2.83 17.59 -2.58
CA ALA A 332 -1.71 17.76 -1.66
C ALA A 332 -0.33 17.31 -2.20
N ALA A 333 -0.29 16.54 -3.29
CA ALA A 333 0.95 15.90 -3.75
C ALA A 333 1.28 16.12 -5.22
N SER A 334 2.57 16.15 -5.52
CA SER A 334 3.07 16.28 -6.88
C SER A 334 2.81 15.00 -7.69
N ASN A 335 2.91 13.83 -7.05
CA ASN A 335 2.50 12.55 -7.62
C ASN A 335 2.00 11.58 -6.54
N TYR A 336 1.43 10.46 -6.98
CA TYR A 336 0.95 9.39 -6.11
C TYR A 336 1.60 8.05 -6.48
N ALA A 337 2.09 7.34 -5.46
CA ALA A 337 2.39 5.93 -5.59
C ALA A 337 1.17 5.13 -5.14
N LEU A 338 0.58 4.37 -6.05
CA LEU A 338 -0.54 3.49 -5.79
C LEU A 338 0.00 2.10 -5.43
N LEU A 339 -0.22 1.71 -4.19
CA LEU A 339 0.21 0.44 -3.62
C LEU A 339 -0.91 -0.59 -3.82
N LEU A 340 -0.66 -1.62 -4.60
CA LEU A 340 -1.59 -2.72 -4.82
C LEU A 340 -1.31 -3.82 -3.77
N LEU A 341 -2.22 -3.98 -2.81
CA LEU A 341 -2.05 -4.76 -1.58
C LEU A 341 -3.24 -5.71 -1.39
N GLY A 342 -3.05 -6.73 -0.54
CA GLY A 342 -4.10 -7.68 -0.18
C GLY A 342 -4.19 -8.91 -1.09
N ASP A 343 -5.29 -9.63 -0.99
CA ASP A 343 -5.55 -10.90 -1.69
C ASP A 343 -6.83 -10.77 -2.53
N PRO A 344 -6.86 -11.17 -3.81
CA PRO A 344 -8.07 -11.12 -4.62
C PRO A 344 -9.18 -12.07 -4.13
N ALA A 345 -8.84 -13.11 -3.37
CA ALA A 345 -9.79 -14.09 -2.84
C ALA A 345 -9.37 -14.56 -1.44
N PRO A 346 -9.35 -13.65 -0.44
CA PRO A 346 -8.91 -14.00 0.90
C PRO A 346 -9.89 -15.00 1.51
N THR A 347 -9.35 -16.00 2.20
CA THR A 347 -10.13 -17.03 2.88
C THR A 347 -9.66 -17.20 4.31
N PHE A 348 -10.61 -17.50 5.19
CA PHE A 348 -10.32 -17.99 6.53
C PHE A 348 -9.78 -19.42 6.48
N ARG A 349 -9.24 -19.87 7.61
CA ARG A 349 -8.65 -21.21 7.74
C ARG A 349 -9.64 -22.36 7.48
N ASP A 350 -10.92 -22.13 7.75
CA ASP A 350 -11.99 -23.10 7.48
C ASP A 350 -12.44 -23.12 6.00
N GLY A 351 -11.83 -22.29 5.15
CA GLY A 351 -12.18 -22.13 3.74
C GLY A 351 -13.33 -21.14 3.50
N GLY A 352 -13.85 -20.49 4.55
CA GLY A 352 -14.82 -19.41 4.41
C GLY A 352 -14.21 -18.17 3.75
N ALA A 353 -15.03 -17.38 3.05
CA ALA A 353 -14.60 -16.10 2.49
C ALA A 353 -14.25 -15.13 3.62
N ASP A 354 -13.12 -14.43 3.51
CA ASP A 354 -12.72 -13.38 4.45
C ASP A 354 -13.15 -12.01 3.91
N ASP A 355 -14.21 -11.47 4.51
CA ASP A 355 -14.80 -10.22 4.04
C ASP A 355 -14.10 -8.96 4.55
N ASP A 356 -12.99 -9.09 5.29
CA ASP A 356 -12.21 -7.97 5.78
C ASP A 356 -11.62 -7.15 4.62
N PRO A 357 -12.02 -5.87 4.46
CA PRO A 357 -11.56 -5.03 3.36
C PRO A 357 -10.06 -4.78 3.38
N ARG A 358 -9.39 -4.91 4.54
CA ARG A 358 -7.94 -4.74 4.68
C ARG A 358 -7.15 -5.93 4.14
N ARG A 359 -7.78 -7.10 4.06
CA ARG A 359 -7.19 -8.34 3.54
C ARG A 359 -7.57 -8.61 2.09
N LYS A 360 -8.70 -8.09 1.63
CA LYS A 360 -9.06 -8.08 0.20
C LYS A 360 -8.09 -7.21 -0.62
N LEU A 361 -7.99 -7.51 -1.90
CA LEU A 361 -7.22 -6.72 -2.85
C LEU A 361 -7.74 -5.29 -2.87
N HIS A 362 -6.86 -4.32 -2.66
CA HIS A 362 -7.20 -2.90 -2.69
C HIS A 362 -5.99 -2.06 -3.13
N LEU A 363 -6.27 -0.80 -3.46
CA LEU A 363 -5.26 0.21 -3.76
C LEU A 363 -5.18 1.23 -2.63
N LEU A 364 -3.97 1.51 -2.16
CA LEU A 364 -3.69 2.69 -1.34
C LEU A 364 -2.95 3.71 -2.20
N ALA A 365 -3.42 4.94 -2.24
CA ALA A 365 -2.62 6.05 -2.72
C ALA A 365 -1.69 6.52 -1.61
N VAL A 366 -0.41 6.72 -1.92
CA VAL A 366 0.54 7.38 -1.03
C VAL A 366 1.01 8.66 -1.71
N PRO A 367 0.83 9.82 -1.07
CA PRO A 367 1.30 11.08 -1.61
C PRO A 367 2.83 11.07 -1.66
N VAL A 368 3.37 11.24 -2.86
CA VAL A 368 4.79 11.48 -3.10
C VAL A 368 4.92 12.95 -3.46
N ILE A 369 5.56 13.69 -2.57
CA ILE A 369 5.77 15.12 -2.75
C ILE A 369 7.24 15.30 -3.06
N ASN A 370 7.57 15.72 -4.28
CA ASN A 370 8.94 16.04 -4.65
C ASN A 370 8.99 17.23 -5.63
N PRO A 371 9.06 18.49 -5.15
CA PRO A 371 9.42 19.60 -6.06
C PRO A 371 10.33 20.64 -5.39
N LYS A 372 11.45 21.16 -5.87
CA LYS A 372 12.14 21.18 -7.15
C LYS A 372 13.60 21.50 -6.79
N GLY A 373 14.56 20.90 -7.49
CA GLY A 373 15.87 21.53 -7.62
C GLY A 373 15.70 22.79 -8.49
N SER A 374 15.26 23.91 -7.92
CA SER A 374 15.16 25.17 -8.65
C SER A 374 16.48 25.92 -8.53
N GLY A 375 17.38 25.66 -9.48
CA GLY A 375 18.48 26.56 -9.82
C GLY A 375 19.54 26.69 -8.73
N ALA A 376 20.71 26.14 -9.01
CA ALA A 376 21.90 26.96 -8.88
C ALA A 376 21.66 28.23 -9.72
N GLY A 377 21.00 29.22 -9.11
CA GLY A 377 21.02 30.59 -9.58
C GLY A 377 22.47 31.02 -9.50
N ASP A 378 23.12 30.93 -10.65
CA ASP A 378 23.95 31.98 -11.22
C ASP A 378 24.43 32.96 -10.14
N ALA A 379 25.61 32.65 -9.59
CA ALA A 379 26.39 33.64 -8.85
C ALA A 379 26.65 34.77 -9.84
N GLY A 380 25.83 35.82 -9.76
CA GLY A 380 25.87 36.98 -10.62
C GLY A 380 27.30 37.48 -10.76
N ALA A 381 27.82 37.34 -11.98
CA ALA A 381 28.83 38.21 -12.52
C ALA A 381 28.27 39.64 -12.53
N ASP A 382 29.14 40.59 -12.16
CA ASP A 382 29.09 42.05 -12.37
C ASP A 382 28.04 42.84 -11.54
N ALA A 383 28.33 43.97 -10.89
CA ALA A 383 29.46 44.91 -10.83
C ALA A 383 29.10 46.00 -9.77
N PRO A 384 29.91 47.03 -9.44
CA PRO A 384 31.24 47.41 -9.94
C PRO A 384 32.38 47.43 -8.90
#